data_AF-A0A183EGZ5-F1
#
_entry.id   AF-A0A183EGZ5-F1
#
_cell.length_a   1.000
_cell.length_b   1.000
_cell.length_c   1.000
_cell.angle_alpha   90.00
_cell.angle_beta   90.00
_cell.angle_gamma   90.00
#
_symmetry.space_group_name_H-M   'P 1'
#
loop_
_entity.id
_entity.type
_entity.pdbx_description
1 polymer ?
#
loop_
_entity_poly.entity_id
_entity_poly.type
_entity_poly.pdbx_seq_one_letter_code
_entity_poly.pdbx_strand_id
1 'polypeptide(L)'
;MWALLLELLYIPLCFAQQSADTYPNPRTNGFLACGMRSRSYVCDSEKQLGEQERYRLNNDLLQLARRTSHSTGDFCAKKGADATLVITKQGSQQLAEKLNTLWDVDGQCLKAVVFVLSTNDHRLYYAGEAHAGISFFFNLLYTKNTKTTYTNSKSIPL
;
A
#
# COMPACT_ATOMS: atom_id res chain seq x y z
N MET A 1 38.72 36.06 4.89
CA MET A 1 37.30 36.10 5.35
C MET A 1 36.33 35.34 4.43
N TRP A 2 36.79 34.37 3.62
CA TRP A 2 35.94 33.61 2.67
C TRP A 2 36.07 32.08 2.84
N ALA A 3 36.88 31.60 3.78
CA ALA A 3 37.13 30.17 3.99
C ALA A 3 36.12 29.48 4.93
N LEU A 4 35.28 30.25 5.64
CA LEU A 4 34.29 29.72 6.59
C LEU A 4 32.91 29.40 5.96
N LEU A 5 32.73 29.65 4.66
CA LEU A 5 31.45 29.47 3.96
C LEU A 5 31.34 28.14 3.19
N LEU A 6 32.42 27.35 3.11
CA LEU A 6 32.47 26.08 2.37
C LEU A 6 32.23 24.82 3.23
N GLU A 7 32.22 24.92 4.56
CA GLU A 7 32.01 23.76 5.45
C GLU A 7 30.54 23.42 5.71
N LEU A 8 29.59 24.24 5.26
CA LEU A 8 28.14 24.01 5.45
C LEU A 8 27.49 23.14 4.36
N LEU A 9 28.25 22.64 3.38
CA LEU A 9 27.72 21.93 2.21
C LEU A 9 27.69 20.40 2.31
N TYR A 10 28.01 19.82 3.48
CA TYR A 10 28.06 18.37 3.70
C TYR A 10 27.05 17.87 4.74
N ILE A 11 25.83 18.40 4.77
CA ILE A 11 24.74 17.73 5.47
C ILE A 11 24.18 16.67 4.51
N PRO A 12 24.43 15.36 4.70
CA PRO A 12 23.69 14.36 3.95
C PRO A 12 22.22 14.53 4.32
N LEU A 13 21.39 14.86 3.32
CA LEU A 13 19.94 14.80 3.41
C LEU A 13 19.55 13.35 3.65
N CYS A 14 19.59 12.89 4.90
CA CYS A 14 18.98 11.64 5.31
C CYS A 14 17.46 11.85 5.27
N PHE A 15 16.87 11.57 4.11
CA PHE A 15 15.44 11.27 4.06
C PHE A 15 15.22 9.99 4.85
N ALA A 16 14.73 10.12 6.08
CA ALA A 16 14.37 8.98 6.91
C ALA A 16 13.15 8.29 6.28
N GLN A 17 13.39 7.33 5.39
CA GLN A 17 12.35 6.48 4.86
C GLN A 17 11.94 5.49 5.96
N GLN A 18 10.66 5.48 6.33
CA GLN A 18 10.16 4.58 7.36
C GLN A 18 10.40 3.13 6.92
N SER A 19 11.13 2.37 7.73
CA SER A 19 11.46 0.98 7.40
C SER A 19 10.21 0.11 7.48
N ALA A 20 10.06 -0.83 6.53
CA ALA A 20 8.92 -1.74 6.48
C ALA A 20 8.76 -2.55 7.78
N ASP A 21 9.88 -2.91 8.43
CA ASP A 21 9.92 -3.73 9.65
C ASP A 21 9.30 -3.01 10.86
N THR A 22 9.31 -1.68 10.85
CA THR A 22 8.72 -0.83 11.89
C THR A 22 7.34 -0.29 11.53
N TYR A 23 6.84 -0.62 10.33
CA TYR A 23 5.59 -0.05 9.84
C TYR A 23 4.41 -0.64 10.61
N PRO A 24 3.53 0.20 11.19
CA PRO A 24 2.41 -0.31 11.99
C PRO A 24 1.43 -1.08 11.11
N ASN A 25 1.08 -2.30 11.54
CA ASN A 25 0.10 -3.12 10.83
C ASN A 25 -1.33 -2.78 11.32
N PRO A 26 -2.21 -2.26 10.44
CA PRO A 26 -3.58 -1.87 10.81
C PRO A 26 -4.49 -3.05 11.16
N ARG A 27 -4.10 -4.29 10.79
CA ARG A 27 -4.86 -5.53 11.03
C ARG A 27 -4.63 -6.10 12.43
N THR A 28 -3.55 -5.71 13.11
CA THR A 28 -3.14 -6.29 14.40
C THR A 28 -3.29 -5.27 15.54
N ASN A 29 -2.29 -5.08 16.40
CA ASN A 29 -2.30 -4.06 17.45
C ASN A 29 -1.75 -2.70 16.96
N GLY A 30 -1.31 -2.61 15.71
CA GLY A 30 -0.77 -1.38 15.11
C GLY A 30 -1.83 -0.35 14.69
N PHE A 31 -3.12 -0.65 14.78
CA PHE A 31 -4.18 0.23 14.27
C PHE A 31 -4.20 1.64 14.89
N LEU A 32 -3.83 1.77 16.18
CA LEU A 32 -3.75 3.08 16.84
C LEU A 32 -2.65 3.95 16.21
N ALA A 33 -1.49 3.37 15.94
CA ALA A 33 -0.37 4.05 15.29
C ALA A 33 -0.69 4.41 13.83
N CYS A 34 -1.60 3.67 13.20
CA CYS A 34 -2.16 3.93 11.87
C CYS A 34 -3.24 5.03 11.84
N GLY A 35 -3.56 5.67 12.98
CA GLY A 35 -4.57 6.72 13.05
C GLY A 35 -6.02 6.20 13.06
N MET A 36 -6.23 4.92 13.44
CA MET A 36 -7.52 4.25 13.51
C MET A 36 -7.90 3.94 14.96
N ARG A 37 -9.20 3.86 15.26
CA ARG A 37 -9.71 3.52 16.62
C ARG A 37 -9.84 2.02 16.86
N SER A 38 -9.77 1.20 15.82
CA SER A 38 -9.88 -0.26 15.86
C SER A 38 -9.15 -0.86 14.66
N ARG A 39 -8.97 -2.18 14.67
CA ARG A 39 -8.41 -2.93 13.54
C ARG A 39 -9.11 -2.54 12.23
N SER A 40 -8.32 -2.30 11.20
CA SER A 40 -8.76 -1.70 9.94
C SER A 40 -8.00 -2.25 8.75
N TYR A 41 -8.35 -1.78 7.55
CA TYR A 41 -7.65 -2.05 6.29
C TYR A 41 -6.82 -0.85 5.82
N VAL A 42 -6.78 0.22 6.61
CA VAL A 42 -6.10 1.48 6.27
C VAL A 42 -5.07 1.81 7.32
N CYS A 43 -3.86 2.15 6.88
CA CYS A 43 -2.81 2.71 7.71
C CYS A 43 -2.33 4.06 7.19
N ASP A 44 -2.49 5.10 8.01
CA ASP A 44 -2.04 6.45 7.73
C ASP A 44 -1.32 6.98 8.99
N SER A 45 -0.12 6.44 9.21
CA SER A 45 0.70 6.71 10.40
C SER A 45 1.15 8.16 10.51
N GLU A 46 1.30 8.82 9.35
CA GLU A 46 1.70 10.22 9.23
C GLU A 46 0.51 11.19 9.16
N LYS A 47 -0.73 10.68 9.31
CA LYS A 47 -1.98 11.46 9.34
C LYS A 47 -2.13 12.42 8.15
N GLN A 48 -1.83 11.92 6.95
CA GLN A 48 -2.01 12.63 5.69
C GLN A 48 -3.48 12.93 5.40
N LEU A 49 -4.39 12.11 5.95
CA LEU A 49 -5.84 12.29 5.80
C LEU A 49 -6.51 12.74 7.12
N GLY A 50 -7.73 13.24 7.01
CA GLY A 50 -8.64 13.38 8.14
C GLY A 50 -9.17 12.02 8.61
N GLU A 51 -9.62 11.95 9.87
CA GLU A 51 -10.15 10.70 10.44
C GLU A 51 -11.33 10.15 9.64
N GLN A 52 -12.26 11.02 9.25
CA GLN A 52 -13.44 10.62 8.48
C GLN A 52 -13.05 10.00 7.13
N GLU A 53 -12.02 10.51 6.47
CA GLU A 53 -11.55 10.02 5.17
C GLU A 53 -10.93 8.63 5.30
N ARG A 54 -10.11 8.40 6.35
CA ARG A 54 -9.58 7.06 6.66
C ARG A 54 -10.70 6.03 6.83
N TYR A 55 -11.78 6.40 7.52
CA TYR A 55 -12.92 5.50 7.72
C TYR A 55 -13.76 5.28 6.45
N ARG A 56 -13.89 6.29 5.58
CA ARG A 56 -14.48 6.11 4.25
C ARG A 56 -13.69 5.08 3.44
N LEU A 57 -12.38 5.27 3.33
CA LEU A 57 -11.49 4.34 2.62
C LEU A 57 -11.53 2.93 3.23
N ASN A 58 -11.55 2.83 4.55
CA ASN A 58 -11.67 1.53 5.23
C ASN A 58 -12.97 0.81 4.84
N ASN A 59 -14.08 1.53 4.74
CA ASN A 59 -15.35 0.95 4.28
C ASN A 59 -15.29 0.55 2.81
N ASP A 60 -14.63 1.34 1.95
CA ASP A 60 -14.46 1.01 0.54
C ASP A 60 -13.68 -0.30 0.34
N LEU A 61 -12.59 -0.51 1.10
CA LEU A 61 -11.82 -1.76 1.08
C LEU A 61 -12.63 -2.95 1.60
N LEU A 62 -13.47 -2.73 2.62
CA LEU A 62 -14.39 -3.74 3.13
C LEU A 62 -15.45 -4.14 2.10
N GLN A 63 -15.95 -3.16 1.33
CA GLN A 63 -16.90 -3.41 0.25
C GLN A 63 -16.23 -4.10 -0.94
N LEU A 64 -14.97 -3.78 -1.24
CA LEU A 64 -14.18 -4.47 -2.27
C LEU A 64 -14.09 -5.96 -1.97
N ALA A 65 -13.71 -6.33 -0.74
CA ALA A 65 -13.63 -7.73 -0.33
C ALA A 65 -14.99 -8.45 -0.45
N ARG A 66 -16.10 -7.77 -0.16
CA ARG A 66 -17.45 -8.33 -0.33
C ARG A 66 -17.83 -8.49 -1.80
N ARG A 67 -17.58 -7.48 -2.63
CA ARG A 67 -17.95 -7.49 -4.07
C ARG A 67 -17.13 -8.48 -4.88
N THR A 68 -15.92 -8.78 -4.45
CA THR A 68 -15.03 -9.76 -5.07
C THR A 68 -15.15 -11.16 -4.47
N SER A 69 -16.05 -11.34 -3.50
CA SER A 69 -16.39 -12.66 -2.96
C SER A 69 -17.32 -13.41 -3.91
N HIS A 70 -17.30 -14.74 -3.81
CA HIS A 70 -18.15 -15.63 -4.59
C HIS A 70 -19.10 -16.42 -3.69
N SER A 71 -20.27 -16.77 -4.20
CA SER A 71 -21.28 -17.54 -3.45
C SER A 71 -21.03 -19.06 -3.47
N THR A 72 -20.21 -19.54 -4.40
CA THR A 72 -19.96 -20.96 -4.64
C THR A 72 -18.47 -21.32 -4.48
N GLY A 73 -18.20 -22.61 -4.28
CA GLY A 73 -16.85 -23.15 -4.08
C GLY A 73 -16.46 -23.35 -2.61
N ASP A 74 -15.20 -23.72 -2.42
CA ASP A 74 -14.60 -23.87 -1.10
C ASP A 74 -14.34 -22.51 -0.43
N PHE A 75 -13.76 -22.52 0.78
CA PHE A 75 -13.49 -21.32 1.55
C PHE A 75 -12.66 -20.28 0.77
N CYS A 76 -11.58 -20.70 0.11
CA CYS A 76 -10.71 -19.79 -0.62
C CYS A 76 -11.33 -19.33 -1.94
N ALA A 77 -12.12 -20.16 -2.61
CA ALA A 77 -12.89 -19.78 -3.78
C ALA A 77 -13.93 -18.68 -3.44
N LYS A 78 -14.62 -18.83 -2.31
CA LYS A 78 -15.61 -17.86 -1.82
C LYS A 78 -14.99 -16.54 -1.33
N LYS A 79 -13.81 -16.60 -0.72
CA LYS A 79 -13.13 -15.41 -0.17
C LYS A 79 -12.86 -14.37 -1.26
N GLY A 80 -13.21 -13.11 -0.99
CA GLY A 80 -12.87 -12.00 -1.87
C GLY A 80 -11.46 -11.47 -1.65
N ALA A 81 -11.04 -10.52 -2.48
CA ALA A 81 -9.73 -9.89 -2.38
C ALA A 81 -9.62 -9.06 -1.09
N ASP A 82 -8.58 -9.31 -0.29
CA ASP A 82 -8.33 -8.60 0.97
C ASP A 82 -7.29 -7.50 0.75
N ALA A 83 -7.75 -6.26 0.57
CA ALA A 83 -6.89 -5.12 0.29
C ALA A 83 -6.56 -4.32 1.55
N THR A 84 -5.29 -4.00 1.73
CA THR A 84 -4.78 -3.06 2.75
C THR A 84 -4.18 -1.83 2.07
N LEU A 85 -4.53 -0.64 2.54
CA LEU A 85 -4.03 0.64 2.03
C LEU A 85 -3.11 1.29 3.06
N VAL A 86 -1.89 1.60 2.63
CA VAL A 86 -0.89 2.36 3.37
C VAL A 86 -0.76 3.73 2.75
N ILE A 87 -0.81 4.78 3.55
CA ILE A 87 -0.72 6.18 3.12
C ILE A 87 0.50 6.80 3.80
N THR A 88 1.42 7.30 2.99
CA THR A 88 2.68 7.86 3.46
C THR A 88 3.15 8.99 2.56
N LYS A 89 4.00 9.87 3.08
CA LYS A 89 4.63 10.93 2.28
C LYS A 89 5.51 10.39 1.17
N GLN A 90 6.31 9.35 1.48
CA GLN A 90 7.21 8.72 0.52
C GLN A 90 7.06 7.21 0.55
N GLY A 91 6.38 6.70 -0.47
CA GLY A 91 6.23 5.28 -0.73
C GLY A 91 7.18 4.78 -1.81
N SER A 92 7.27 3.46 -1.94
CA SER A 92 8.03 2.83 -3.01
C SER A 92 7.47 1.44 -3.29
N GLN A 93 7.83 0.90 -4.46
CA GLN A 93 7.50 -0.48 -4.81
C GLN A 93 8.08 -1.48 -3.79
N GLN A 94 9.31 -1.24 -3.35
CA GLN A 94 9.98 -2.08 -2.36
C GLN A 94 9.24 -2.07 -1.02
N LEU A 95 8.67 -0.92 -0.62
CA LEU A 95 7.86 -0.85 0.60
C LEU A 95 6.61 -1.72 0.47
N ALA A 96 5.86 -1.62 -0.64
CA ALA A 96 4.67 -2.43 -0.86
C ALA A 96 4.99 -3.94 -0.79
N GLU A 97 6.07 -4.36 -1.46
CA GLU A 97 6.51 -5.76 -1.47
C GLU A 97 6.92 -6.25 -0.08
N LYS A 98 7.73 -5.47 0.65
CA LYS A 98 8.14 -5.83 2.00
C LYS A 98 6.96 -5.92 2.96
N LEU A 99 6.01 -4.98 2.90
CA LEU A 99 4.83 -5.01 3.75
C LEU A 99 3.93 -6.21 3.44
N ASN A 100 3.74 -6.54 2.16
CA ASN A 100 2.98 -7.72 1.75
C ASN A 100 3.61 -9.02 2.29
N THR A 101 4.95 -9.11 2.30
CA THR A 101 5.66 -10.26 2.88
C THR A 101 5.62 -10.28 4.42
N LEU A 102 5.84 -9.13 5.07
CA LEU A 102 5.95 -9.04 6.53
C LEU A 102 4.61 -9.22 7.24
N TRP A 103 3.53 -8.74 6.65
CA TRP A 103 2.22 -8.76 7.29
C TRP A 103 1.45 -10.06 7.07
N ASP A 104 1.88 -10.91 6.13
CA ASP A 104 1.27 -12.20 5.80
C ASP A 104 -0.27 -12.11 5.80
N VAL A 105 -0.78 -11.17 5.01
CA VAL A 105 -2.16 -10.67 5.13
C VAL A 105 -3.18 -11.77 4.84
N ASP A 106 -2.86 -12.72 3.95
CA ASP A 106 -3.69 -13.90 3.69
C ASP A 106 -2.85 -15.16 3.37
N GLY A 107 -2.07 -15.62 4.35
CA GLY A 107 -1.24 -16.82 4.22
C GLY A 107 -1.97 -18.13 3.90
N GLN A 108 -3.31 -18.18 3.93
CA GLN A 108 -4.10 -19.36 3.57
C GLN A 108 -4.58 -19.34 2.11
N CYS A 109 -5.28 -18.27 1.71
CA CYS A 109 -5.94 -18.23 0.40
C CYS A 109 -5.14 -17.45 -0.64
N LEU A 110 -4.12 -16.70 -0.22
CA LEU A 110 -3.24 -15.91 -1.07
C LEU A 110 -4.01 -14.85 -1.89
N LYS A 111 -5.05 -14.24 -1.30
CA LYS A 111 -5.92 -13.24 -1.94
C LYS A 111 -5.69 -11.82 -1.45
N ALA A 112 -4.58 -11.55 -0.77
CA ALA A 112 -4.29 -10.21 -0.25
C ALA A 112 -3.58 -9.28 -1.23
N VAL A 113 -3.79 -7.98 -1.02
CA VAL A 113 -3.12 -6.88 -1.71
C VAL A 113 -2.69 -5.82 -0.70
N VAL A 114 -1.47 -5.36 -0.79
CA VAL A 114 -1.01 -4.13 -0.13
C VAL A 114 -0.84 -3.03 -1.17
N PHE A 115 -1.57 -1.94 -1.00
CA PHE A 115 -1.42 -0.70 -1.73
C PHE A 115 -0.64 0.31 -0.88
N VAL A 116 0.28 1.04 -1.50
CA VAL A 116 1.02 2.15 -0.89
C VAL A 116 0.76 3.41 -1.69
N LEU A 117 -0.05 4.31 -1.13
CA LEU A 117 -0.28 5.65 -1.62
C LEU A 117 0.82 6.58 -1.09
N SER A 118 1.64 7.07 -2.01
CA SER A 118 2.69 8.03 -1.74
C SER A 118 2.22 9.43 -2.10
N THR A 119 2.09 10.30 -1.10
CA THR A 119 1.41 11.60 -1.25
C THR A 119 2.31 12.68 -1.85
N ASN A 120 3.64 12.60 -1.69
CA ASN A 120 4.55 13.62 -2.25
C ASN A 120 4.76 13.46 -3.76
N ASP A 121 4.80 12.21 -4.26
CA ASP A 121 5.05 11.90 -5.67
C ASP A 121 3.77 11.52 -6.43
N HIS A 122 2.61 11.54 -5.75
CA HIS A 122 1.29 11.17 -6.30
C HIS A 122 1.32 9.82 -7.01
N ARG A 123 1.86 8.80 -6.35
CA ARG A 123 1.96 7.44 -6.90
C ARG A 123 1.30 6.41 -6.00
N LEU A 124 0.67 5.44 -6.65
CA LEU A 124 0.15 4.24 -6.02
C LEU A 124 1.05 3.05 -6.39
N TYR A 125 1.75 2.50 -5.41
CA TYR A 125 2.49 1.25 -5.54
C TYR A 125 1.63 0.10 -5.03
N TYR A 126 1.85 -1.12 -5.52
CA TYR A 126 1.14 -2.28 -5.01
C TYR A 126 1.98 -3.54 -5.01
N ALA A 127 1.66 -4.44 -4.08
CA ALA A 127 2.13 -5.80 -4.06
C ALA A 127 0.96 -6.69 -3.67
N GLY A 128 0.85 -7.86 -4.27
CA GLY A 128 -0.23 -8.76 -3.93
C GLY A 128 0.13 -10.20 -4.19
N GLU A 129 -0.67 -11.05 -3.59
CA GLU A 129 -0.47 -12.48 -3.60
C GLU A 129 -1.06 -13.12 -4.86
N ALA A 130 -0.68 -14.38 -5.11
CA ALA A 130 -0.91 -15.06 -6.39
C ALA A 130 -2.39 -15.11 -6.81
N HIS A 131 -3.33 -15.19 -5.85
CA HIS A 131 -4.76 -15.35 -6.12
C HIS A 131 -5.58 -14.09 -5.88
N ALA A 132 -4.94 -12.96 -5.60
CA ALA A 132 -5.62 -11.70 -5.33
C ALA A 132 -6.29 -11.08 -6.58
N GLY A 133 -6.04 -11.64 -7.77
CA GLY A 133 -6.69 -11.23 -9.02
C GLY A 133 -6.19 -9.90 -9.61
N ILE A 134 -5.17 -9.29 -9.02
CA ILE A 134 -4.69 -7.94 -9.34
C ILE A 134 -3.86 -7.93 -10.65
N SER A 135 -3.21 -9.05 -10.97
CA SER A 135 -2.32 -9.17 -12.12
C SER A 135 -3.04 -8.98 -13.46
N PHE A 136 -4.34 -9.31 -13.55
CA PHE A 136 -5.10 -9.15 -14.79
C PHE A 136 -5.65 -7.72 -14.95
N PHE A 137 -6.20 -7.14 -13.90
CA PHE A 137 -6.90 -5.85 -13.97
C PHE A 137 -5.97 -4.65 -14.18
N PHE A 138 -4.80 -4.62 -13.54
CA PHE A 138 -3.89 -3.48 -13.68
C PHE A 138 -3.05 -3.53 -14.96
N ASN A 139 -2.75 -4.74 -15.47
CA ASN A 139 -2.17 -4.88 -16.81
C ASN A 139 -3.13 -4.34 -17.89
N LEU A 140 -4.44 -4.50 -17.72
CA LEU A 140 -5.44 -3.95 -18.66
C LEU A 140 -5.55 -2.42 -18.60
N LEU A 141 -5.40 -1.82 -17.41
CA LEU A 141 -5.43 -0.36 -17.24
C LEU A 141 -4.15 0.31 -17.75
N TYR A 142 -2.98 -0.32 -17.56
CA TYR A 142 -1.70 0.19 -18.03
C TYR A 142 -1.54 0.10 -19.56
N THR A 143 -1.98 -1.01 -20.16
CA THR A 143 -1.92 -1.23 -21.63
C THR A 143 -2.83 -0.31 -22.43
N LYS A 144 -3.91 0.22 -21.84
CA LYS A 144 -4.77 1.23 -22.50
C LYS A 144 -4.12 2.61 -22.61
N ASN A 145 -3.07 2.91 -21.83
CA ASN A 145 -2.49 4.25 -21.74
C ASN A 145 -1.07 4.38 -22.32
N THR A 146 -0.39 3.29 -22.69
CA THR A 146 0.95 3.38 -23.29
C THR A 146 1.16 2.33 -24.39
N LYS A 147 1.51 2.80 -25.60
CA LYS A 147 2.15 1.94 -26.60
C LYS A 147 3.59 1.68 -26.13
N THR A 148 3.98 0.40 -26.13
CA THR A 148 5.33 -0.16 -26.04
C THR A 148 5.87 -0.52 -24.64
N THR A 149 6.36 -1.78 -24.61
CA THR A 149 7.32 -2.40 -23.68
C THR A 149 6.74 -3.01 -22.39
N TYR A 150 6.72 -4.35 -22.38
CA TYR A 150 6.47 -5.19 -21.20
C TYR A 150 7.52 -4.93 -20.13
N THR A 151 7.18 -4.08 -19.18
CA THR A 151 7.72 -4.11 -17.82
C THR A 151 6.54 -4.31 -16.89
N ASN A 152 6.61 -5.31 -16.00
CA ASN A 152 5.69 -5.53 -14.88
C ASN A 152 5.71 -4.30 -13.94
N SER A 153 5.17 -3.17 -14.39
CA SER A 153 5.15 -1.93 -13.63
C SER A 153 4.10 -2.04 -12.54
N LYS A 154 4.54 -2.27 -11.31
CA LYS A 154 3.72 -2.36 -10.11
C LYS A 154 3.43 -0.99 -9.48
N SER A 155 3.58 0.09 -10.24
CA SER A 155 3.30 1.47 -9.82
C SER A 155 2.40 2.19 -10.81
N ILE A 156 1.52 3.03 -10.31
CA ILE A 156 0.53 3.77 -11.08
C ILE A 156 0.64 5.25 -10.70
N PRO A 157 0.86 6.17 -11.66
CA PRO A 157 0.73 7.59 -11.42
C PRO A 157 -0.74 7.95 -11.18
N LEU A 158 -1.00 8.80 -10.19
CA LEU A 158 -2.33 9.32 -9.86
C LEU A 158 -2.56 10.71 -10.46
#